data_AF-A0A842YFK2-F1
#
_entry.id   AF-A0A842YFK2-F1
#
_cell.length_a   1.000
_cell.length_b   1.000
_cell.length_c   1.000
_cell.angle_alpha   90.00
_cell.angle_beta   90.00
_cell.angle_gamma   90.00
#
_symmetry.space_group_name_H-M   'P 1'
#
loop_
_entity.id
_entity.type
_entity.pdbx_description
1 polymer ?
#
loop_
_entity_poly.entity_id
_entity_poly.type
_entity_poly.pdbx_seq_one_letter_code
_entity_poly.pdbx_strand_id
1 'polypeptide(L)'
;LEIGNLSGKNRDLKEKVDTLTDSRGDDNDTTCPTCSKPLSPKERDNLVIDYQREIKSSIAKIRELENQRKKLVADSKQIEDRLREITTSTDATIKAIETKKLVDSIQSEITQSEDALAEILSTVGVSNIDTLMKKFKVASVSDLQMNVATFKSTIEEAKKSTREIEENIKREELEISSLEGKEVLMKQMGAEIEELKRLNEHAKYVRRKLVSGFVADYVFQKRLIGIIKSATNQYVRFFTNNQYTSIDLEPTQSTKRSGAGLLLKIWDERDQAWKKTGQLSYGDRTAISLGLRLGISRTMSSIRPLRDSPVITPRVRSVLLDEPLGGLDKSRREAVVTNLVNDKNFEQIFLITHTD
;
A
#
# COMPACT_ATOMS: atom_id res chain seq x y z
N LEU A 1 -2.04 -88.44 57.06
CA LEU A 1 -3.28 -88.66 57.82
C LEU A 1 -3.43 -90.14 58.21
N GLU A 2 -3.31 -91.11 57.29
CA GLU A 2 -3.40 -92.55 57.62
C GLU A 2 -2.35 -93.09 58.61
N ILE A 3 -1.07 -92.73 58.47
CA ILE A 3 0.01 -93.19 59.39
C ILE A 3 -0.28 -92.77 60.83
N GLY A 4 -0.81 -91.55 61.04
CA GLY A 4 -1.17 -91.05 62.38
C GLY A 4 -2.32 -91.83 63.01
N ASN A 5 -3.35 -92.17 62.23
CA ASN A 5 -4.48 -92.96 62.70
C ASN A 5 -4.07 -94.40 63.06
N LEU A 6 -3.21 -95.04 62.26
CA LEU A 6 -2.71 -96.39 62.53
C LEU A 6 -1.77 -96.43 63.75
N SER A 7 -0.95 -95.39 63.96
CA SER A 7 -0.08 -95.25 65.13
C SER A 7 -0.89 -95.06 66.42
N GLY A 8 -1.93 -94.23 66.39
CA GLY A 8 -2.86 -94.06 67.51
C GLY A 8 -3.61 -95.36 67.86
N LYS A 9 -4.11 -96.07 66.84
CA LYS A 9 -4.79 -97.37 67.03
C LYS A 9 -3.85 -98.44 67.61
N ASN A 10 -2.58 -98.47 67.18
CA ASN A 10 -1.57 -99.37 67.75
C ASN A 10 -1.24 -99.07 69.21
N ARG A 11 -1.25 -97.79 69.62
CA ARG A 11 -1.01 -97.40 71.02
C ARG A 11 -2.14 -97.87 71.93
N ASP A 12 -3.39 -97.66 71.51
CA ASP A 12 -4.58 -98.13 72.23
C ASP A 12 -4.65 -99.66 72.31
N LEU A 13 -4.35 -100.36 71.21
CA LEU A 13 -4.27 -101.84 71.22
C LEU A 13 -3.14 -102.36 72.11
N LYS A 14 -2.02 -101.65 72.23
CA LYS A 14 -0.90 -102.03 73.09
C LYS A 14 -1.21 -101.84 74.57
N GLU A 15 -1.84 -100.72 74.95
CA GLU A 15 -2.33 -100.48 76.31
C GLU A 15 -3.36 -101.55 76.74
N LYS A 16 -4.21 -102.01 75.80
CA LYS A 16 -5.15 -103.13 76.00
C LYS A 16 -4.47 -104.49 76.14
N VAL A 17 -3.37 -104.72 75.43
CA VAL A 17 -2.57 -105.95 75.60
C VAL A 17 -1.87 -105.95 76.95
N ASP A 18 -1.26 -104.82 77.35
CA ASP A 18 -0.51 -104.70 78.60
C ASP A 18 -1.42 -104.95 79.83
N THR A 19 -2.63 -104.38 79.84
CA THR A 19 -3.65 -104.63 80.90
C THR A 19 -4.14 -106.08 80.96
N LEU A 20 -4.18 -106.78 79.82
CA LEU A 20 -4.55 -108.20 79.75
C LEU A 20 -3.39 -109.15 80.14
N THR A 21 -2.14 -108.68 80.11
CA THR A 21 -0.95 -109.45 80.53
C THR A 21 -0.55 -109.23 81.98
N ASP A 22 -0.74 -108.04 82.55
CA ASP A 22 -0.42 -107.73 83.95
C ASP A 22 -1.38 -108.41 84.95
N SER A 23 -2.58 -108.78 84.50
CA SER A 23 -3.60 -109.53 85.25
C SER A 23 -3.30 -111.05 85.35
N ARG A 24 -2.05 -111.47 85.15
CA ARG A 24 -1.59 -112.87 85.28
C ARG A 24 -1.25 -113.29 86.72
N GLY A 25 -1.23 -112.36 87.67
CA GLY A 25 -0.65 -112.57 89.00
C GLY A 25 -1.60 -112.99 90.13
N ASP A 26 -2.92 -112.74 90.02
CA ASP A 26 -3.86 -113.04 91.11
C ASP A 26 -5.13 -113.74 90.58
N ASP A 27 -5.50 -114.82 91.26
CA ASP A 27 -6.68 -115.63 90.96
C ASP A 27 -7.98 -114.84 91.15
N ASN A 28 -8.83 -114.92 90.13
CA ASN A 28 -10.23 -114.48 89.98
C ASN A 28 -10.49 -113.03 89.49
N ASP A 29 -11.07 -112.98 88.28
CA ASP A 29 -11.70 -111.87 87.54
C ASP A 29 -10.81 -110.94 86.69
N THR A 30 -10.25 -111.48 85.60
CA THR A 30 -9.81 -110.66 84.46
C THR A 30 -11.02 -110.20 83.63
N THR A 31 -11.43 -108.93 83.76
CA THR A 31 -12.49 -108.33 82.94
C THR A 31 -11.97 -107.79 81.60
N CYS A 32 -12.75 -107.94 80.52
CA CYS A 32 -12.41 -107.39 79.22
C CYS A 32 -12.32 -105.85 79.25
N PRO A 33 -11.20 -105.23 78.84
CA PRO A 33 -11.01 -103.77 78.90
C PRO A 33 -11.87 -102.98 77.89
N THR A 34 -12.65 -103.64 77.02
CA THR A 34 -13.52 -102.98 76.05
C THR A 34 -15.02 -103.14 76.37
N CYS A 35 -15.42 -104.19 77.09
CA CYS A 35 -16.84 -104.49 77.37
C CYS A 35 -17.12 -105.04 78.79
N SER A 36 -16.13 -105.00 79.69
CA SER A 36 -16.22 -105.29 81.13
C SER A 36 -16.76 -106.68 81.53
N LYS A 37 -16.90 -107.61 80.59
CA LYS A 37 -17.28 -109.00 80.87
C LYS A 37 -16.09 -109.82 81.43
N PRO A 38 -16.32 -110.73 82.39
CA PRO A 38 -15.28 -111.65 82.87
C PRO A 38 -14.88 -112.60 81.73
N LEU A 39 -13.58 -112.68 81.45
CA LEU A 39 -13.03 -113.47 80.35
C LEU A 39 -12.50 -114.80 80.86
N SER A 40 -12.76 -115.88 80.12
CA SER A 40 -12.07 -117.14 80.36
C SER A 40 -10.59 -117.06 79.93
N PRO A 41 -9.68 -117.82 80.55
CA PRO A 41 -8.25 -117.78 80.21
C PRO A 41 -7.95 -118.01 78.72
N LYS A 42 -8.73 -118.87 78.05
CA LYS A 42 -8.57 -119.17 76.61
C LYS A 42 -9.03 -118.03 75.70
N GLU A 43 -10.11 -117.34 76.06
CA GLU A 43 -10.61 -116.20 75.27
C GLU A 43 -9.72 -114.98 75.40
N ARG A 44 -9.13 -114.78 76.59
CA ARG A 44 -8.11 -113.76 76.84
C ARG A 44 -6.88 -113.95 75.97
N ASP A 45 -6.32 -115.17 75.94
CA ASP A 45 -5.10 -115.45 75.17
C ASP A 45 -5.36 -115.33 73.66
N ASN A 46 -6.54 -115.72 73.17
CA ASN A 46 -6.93 -115.49 71.77
C ASN A 46 -7.06 -114.00 71.42
N LEU A 47 -7.66 -113.19 72.29
CA LEU A 47 -7.75 -111.74 72.10
C LEU A 47 -6.38 -111.07 72.08
N VAL A 48 -5.46 -111.48 72.96
CA VAL A 48 -4.08 -110.99 72.95
C VAL A 48 -3.36 -111.37 71.65
N ILE A 49 -3.53 -112.60 71.16
CA ILE A 49 -2.95 -113.04 69.89
C ILE A 49 -3.50 -112.23 68.71
N ASP A 50 -4.81 -111.99 68.68
CA ASP A 50 -5.44 -111.21 67.60
C ASP A 50 -5.03 -109.73 67.65
N TYR A 51 -4.96 -109.10 68.83
CA TYR A 51 -4.45 -107.75 68.99
C TYR A 51 -2.97 -107.65 68.61
N GLN A 52 -2.14 -108.63 68.99
CA GLN A 52 -0.73 -108.67 68.57
C GLN A 52 -0.58 -108.88 67.06
N ARG A 53 -1.47 -109.65 66.42
CA ARG A 53 -1.49 -109.84 64.97
C ARG A 53 -1.89 -108.55 64.25
N GLU A 54 -2.90 -107.83 64.76
CA GLU A 54 -3.35 -106.55 64.20
C GLU A 54 -2.32 -105.42 64.39
N ILE A 55 -1.60 -105.42 65.53
CA ILE A 55 -0.46 -104.53 65.74
C ILE A 55 0.66 -104.83 64.74
N LYS A 56 1.01 -106.11 64.52
CA LYS A 56 2.03 -106.50 63.54
C LYS A 56 1.66 -106.12 62.11
N SER A 57 0.41 -106.35 61.69
CA SER A 57 -0.05 -105.97 60.35
C SER A 57 -0.10 -104.44 60.18
N SER A 58 -0.51 -103.70 61.21
CA SER A 58 -0.52 -102.24 61.21
C SER A 58 0.90 -101.66 61.18
N ILE A 59 1.87 -102.23 61.90
CA ILE A 59 3.29 -101.83 61.82
C ILE A 59 3.87 -102.09 60.43
N ALA A 60 3.55 -103.23 59.82
CA ALA A 60 3.99 -103.53 58.45
C ALA A 60 3.43 -102.51 57.45
N LYS A 61 2.13 -102.17 57.58
CA LYS A 61 1.47 -101.17 56.72
C LYS A 61 2.01 -99.75 56.95
N ILE A 62 2.34 -99.38 58.18
CA ILE A 62 3.02 -98.10 58.48
C ILE A 62 4.39 -98.06 57.80
N ARG A 63 5.21 -99.11 57.89
CA ARG A 63 6.52 -99.16 57.23
C ARG A 63 6.42 -99.04 55.71
N GLU A 64 5.42 -99.68 55.12
CA GLU A 64 5.19 -99.59 53.68
C GLU A 64 4.77 -98.17 53.25
N LEU A 65 3.85 -97.54 53.99
CA LEU A 65 3.45 -96.15 53.75
C LEU A 65 4.58 -95.15 53.99
N GLU A 66 5.45 -95.37 54.98
CA GLU A 66 6.65 -94.55 55.21
C GLU A 66 7.66 -94.68 54.08
N ASN A 67 7.85 -95.89 53.54
CA ASN A 67 8.72 -96.12 52.38
C ASN A 67 8.15 -95.48 51.11
N GLN A 68 6.83 -95.58 50.87
CA GLN A 68 6.18 -94.88 49.77
C GLN A 68 6.29 -93.36 49.91
N ARG A 69 6.10 -92.82 51.12
CA ARG A 69 6.29 -91.38 51.38
C ARG A 69 7.73 -90.93 51.10
N LYS A 70 8.73 -91.70 51.54
CA LYS A 70 10.14 -91.38 51.26
C LYS A 70 10.46 -91.38 49.77
N LYS A 71 9.94 -92.36 49.01
CA LYS A 71 10.07 -92.41 47.54
C LYS A 71 9.42 -91.20 46.87
N LEU A 72 8.16 -90.91 47.20
CA LEU A 72 7.45 -89.76 46.62
C LEU A 72 8.13 -88.41 46.95
N VAL A 73 8.71 -88.25 48.13
CA VAL A 73 9.47 -87.05 48.49
C VAL A 73 10.77 -86.94 47.68
N ALA A 74 11.46 -88.07 47.46
CA ALA A 74 12.66 -88.10 46.63
C ALA A 74 12.33 -87.78 45.16
N ASP A 75 11.28 -88.39 44.62
CA ASP A 75 10.81 -88.14 43.25
C ASP A 75 10.34 -86.69 43.07
N SER A 76 9.62 -86.13 44.05
CA SER A 76 9.20 -84.72 44.04
C SER A 76 10.40 -83.76 44.00
N LYS A 77 11.45 -84.03 44.79
CA LYS A 77 12.68 -83.23 44.76
C LYS A 77 13.38 -83.32 43.41
N GLN A 78 13.48 -84.52 42.85
CA GLN A 78 14.11 -84.72 41.55
C GLN A 78 13.34 -84.02 40.42
N ILE A 79 12.01 -83.97 40.51
CA ILE A 79 11.17 -83.23 39.57
C ILE A 79 11.35 -81.72 39.74
N GLU A 80 11.41 -81.20 40.97
CA GLU A 80 11.67 -79.78 41.25
C GLU A 80 13.04 -79.33 40.72
N ASP A 81 14.09 -80.14 40.92
CA ASP A 81 15.43 -79.82 40.42
C ASP A 81 15.47 -79.80 38.89
N ARG A 82 14.82 -80.76 38.22
CA ARG A 82 14.66 -80.76 36.76
C ARG A 82 13.87 -79.56 36.25
N LEU A 83 12.81 -79.16 36.95
CA LEU A 83 12.04 -77.97 36.57
C LEU A 83 12.90 -76.70 36.70
N ARG A 84 13.72 -76.59 37.75
CA ARG A 84 14.68 -75.48 37.89
C ARG A 84 15.68 -75.44 36.75
N GLU A 85 16.31 -76.56 36.42
CA GLU A 85 17.24 -76.65 35.28
C GLU A 85 16.56 -76.22 33.97
N ILE A 86 15.36 -76.73 33.70
CA ILE A 86 14.59 -76.34 32.51
C ILE A 86 14.31 -74.83 32.52
N THR A 87 13.84 -74.25 33.63
CA THR A 87 13.58 -72.80 33.70
C THR A 87 14.82 -71.95 33.46
N THR A 88 15.98 -72.34 34.02
CA THR A 88 17.23 -71.61 33.77
C THR A 88 17.69 -71.72 32.32
N SER A 89 17.49 -72.89 31.69
CA SER A 89 17.82 -73.09 30.27
C SER A 89 16.87 -72.29 29.36
N THR A 90 15.59 -72.20 29.69
CA THR A 90 14.62 -71.40 28.94
C THR A 90 14.89 -69.91 29.08
N ASP A 91 15.26 -69.43 30.27
CA ASP A 91 15.63 -68.03 30.45
C ASP A 91 16.93 -67.66 29.69
N ALA A 92 17.91 -68.57 29.66
CA ALA A 92 19.14 -68.37 28.89
C ALA A 92 18.86 -68.32 27.38
N THR A 93 17.96 -69.17 26.87
CA THR A 93 17.57 -69.18 25.46
C THR A 93 16.75 -67.95 25.07
N ILE A 94 15.84 -67.48 25.95
CA ILE A 94 15.10 -66.21 25.73
C ILE A 94 16.07 -65.04 25.63
N LYS A 95 17.03 -64.92 26.57
CA LYS A 95 18.07 -63.88 26.52
C LYS A 95 18.90 -63.96 25.24
N ALA A 96 19.29 -65.16 24.81
CA ALA A 96 20.02 -65.35 23.55
C ALA A 96 19.21 -64.88 22.33
N ILE A 97 17.91 -65.18 22.28
CA ILE A 97 17.02 -64.72 21.20
C ILE A 97 16.89 -63.20 21.21
N GLU A 98 16.75 -62.57 22.38
CA GLU A 98 16.68 -61.11 22.49
C GLU A 98 17.99 -60.45 22.05
N THR A 99 19.15 -60.95 22.48
CA THR A 99 20.45 -60.44 22.04
C THR A 99 20.65 -60.60 20.54
N LYS A 100 20.21 -61.73 19.95
CA LYS A 100 20.28 -61.94 18.51
C LYS A 100 19.40 -60.93 17.76
N LYS A 101 18.18 -60.68 18.23
CA LYS A 101 17.30 -59.65 17.62
C LYS A 101 17.94 -58.26 17.67
N LEU A 102 18.59 -57.90 18.78
CA LEU A 102 19.31 -56.63 18.89
C LEU A 102 20.47 -56.57 17.89
N VAL A 103 21.29 -57.62 17.80
CA VAL A 103 22.39 -57.69 16.84
C VAL A 103 21.88 -57.62 15.40
N ASP A 104 20.82 -58.34 15.06
CA ASP A 104 20.21 -58.30 13.73
C ASP A 104 19.68 -56.90 13.40
N SER A 105 19.10 -56.18 14.38
CA SER A 105 18.64 -54.80 14.19
C SER A 105 19.79 -53.83 13.94
N ILE A 106 20.86 -53.91 14.73
CA ILE A 106 22.07 -53.10 14.59
C ILE A 106 22.74 -53.39 13.25
N GLN A 107 22.80 -54.66 12.85
CA GLN A 107 23.34 -55.04 11.54
C GLN A 107 22.53 -54.39 10.41
N SER A 108 21.20 -54.36 10.53
CA SER A 108 20.36 -53.68 9.53
C SER A 108 20.61 -52.17 9.49
N GLU A 109 20.78 -51.51 10.64
CA GLU A 109 21.08 -50.08 10.73
C GLU A 109 22.45 -49.74 10.13
N ILE A 110 23.44 -50.61 10.35
CA ILE A 110 24.77 -50.49 9.74
C ILE A 110 24.66 -50.61 8.23
N THR A 111 23.97 -51.63 7.71
CA THR A 111 23.82 -51.80 6.26
C THR A 111 23.08 -50.63 5.61
N GLN A 112 22.03 -50.10 6.24
CA GLN A 112 21.34 -48.90 5.74
C GLN A 112 22.24 -47.66 5.75
N SER A 113 23.07 -47.52 6.78
CA SER A 113 24.03 -46.42 6.88
C SER A 113 25.14 -46.53 5.82
N GLU A 114 25.62 -47.75 5.54
CA GLU A 114 26.59 -48.02 4.48
C GLU A 114 26.01 -47.73 3.09
N ASP A 115 24.78 -48.16 2.82
CA ASP A 115 24.08 -47.87 1.57
C ASP A 115 23.86 -46.37 1.37
N ALA A 116 23.40 -45.66 2.41
CA ALA A 116 23.22 -44.21 2.37
C ALA A 116 24.56 -43.48 2.13
N LEU A 117 25.64 -43.96 2.73
CA LEU A 117 26.97 -43.38 2.54
C LEU A 117 27.49 -43.65 1.13
N ALA A 118 27.25 -44.83 0.57
CA ALA A 118 27.57 -45.16 -0.83
C ALA A 118 26.78 -44.29 -1.81
N GLU A 119 25.51 -44.02 -1.55
CA GLU A 119 24.68 -43.14 -2.37
C GLU A 119 25.20 -41.69 -2.36
N ILE A 120 25.55 -41.15 -1.18
CA ILE A 120 26.16 -39.82 -1.04
C ILE A 120 27.53 -39.77 -1.75
N LEU A 121 28.35 -40.80 -1.64
CA LEU A 121 29.63 -40.86 -2.34
C LEU A 121 29.46 -40.91 -3.86
N SER A 122 28.44 -41.66 -4.35
CA SER A 122 28.12 -41.76 -5.77
C SER A 122 27.67 -40.44 -6.38
N THR A 123 26.84 -39.66 -5.69
CA THR A 123 26.37 -38.34 -6.14
C THR A 123 27.51 -37.33 -6.25
N VAL A 124 28.55 -37.45 -5.41
CA VAL A 124 29.76 -36.60 -5.49
C VAL A 124 30.79 -37.14 -6.51
N GLY A 125 30.55 -38.34 -7.06
CA GLY A 125 31.37 -38.99 -8.08
C GLY A 125 32.68 -39.55 -7.53
N VAL A 126 32.67 -40.05 -6.29
CA VAL A 126 33.86 -40.52 -5.58
C VAL A 126 33.59 -41.88 -4.94
N SER A 127 34.59 -42.77 -4.90
CA SER A 127 34.42 -44.15 -4.42
C SER A 127 34.62 -44.34 -2.91
N ASN A 128 35.38 -43.48 -2.23
CA ASN A 128 35.71 -43.61 -0.79
C ASN A 128 35.76 -42.23 -0.10
N ILE A 129 35.59 -42.20 1.22
CA ILE A 129 35.71 -40.96 2.03
C ILE A 129 37.11 -40.33 1.90
N ASP A 130 38.17 -41.14 1.82
CA ASP A 130 39.54 -40.63 1.66
C ASP A 130 39.76 -39.91 0.33
N THR A 131 39.13 -40.37 -0.74
CA THR A 131 39.20 -39.71 -2.05
C THR A 131 38.37 -38.41 -2.05
N LEU A 132 37.29 -38.34 -1.27
CA LEU A 132 36.52 -37.12 -1.05
C LEU A 132 37.39 -36.08 -0.30
N MET A 133 38.04 -36.49 0.78
CA MET A 133 38.93 -35.62 1.56
C MET A 133 40.12 -35.12 0.73
N LYS A 134 40.74 -35.97 -0.10
CA LYS A 134 41.80 -35.55 -1.03
C LYS A 134 41.31 -34.56 -2.09
N LYS A 135 40.10 -34.75 -2.64
CA LYS A 135 39.50 -33.86 -3.65
C LYS A 135 39.27 -32.45 -3.10
N PHE A 136 38.82 -32.35 -1.85
CA PHE A 136 38.61 -31.07 -1.16
C PHE A 136 39.85 -30.57 -0.40
N LYS A 137 40.98 -31.30 -0.43
CA LYS A 137 42.24 -30.99 0.28
C LYS A 137 42.06 -30.83 1.79
N VAL A 138 41.37 -31.77 2.41
CA VAL A 138 41.01 -31.73 3.82
C VAL A 138 41.61 -32.92 4.58
N ALA A 139 42.08 -32.72 5.81
CA ALA A 139 42.74 -33.76 6.60
C ALA A 139 41.76 -34.60 7.44
N SER A 140 40.58 -34.06 7.78
CA SER A 140 39.57 -34.74 8.58
C SER A 140 38.13 -34.47 8.10
N VAL A 141 37.20 -35.34 8.48
CA VAL A 141 35.76 -35.15 8.22
C VAL A 141 35.23 -33.89 8.94
N SER A 142 35.80 -33.52 10.09
CA SER A 142 35.44 -32.33 10.85
C SER A 142 35.73 -31.04 10.08
N ASP A 143 36.88 -30.98 9.41
CA ASP A 143 37.27 -29.83 8.59
C ASP A 143 36.38 -29.71 7.34
N LEU A 144 35.87 -30.83 6.82
CA LEU A 144 34.91 -30.85 5.72
C LEU A 144 33.57 -30.25 6.18
N GLN A 145 33.13 -30.59 7.39
CA GLN A 145 31.97 -29.97 8.04
C GLN A 145 32.16 -28.46 8.25
N MET A 146 33.35 -28.03 8.64
CA MET A 146 33.68 -26.62 8.82
C MET A 146 33.61 -25.86 7.49
N ASN A 147 34.17 -26.43 6.42
CA ASN A 147 34.07 -25.86 5.06
C ASN A 147 32.63 -25.80 4.55
N VAL A 148 31.80 -26.82 4.84
CA VAL A 148 30.37 -26.78 4.50
C VAL A 148 29.66 -25.67 5.29
N ALA A 149 30.00 -25.47 6.55
CA ALA A 149 29.43 -24.39 7.36
C ALA A 149 29.84 -23.00 6.83
N THR A 150 31.11 -22.80 6.47
CA THR A 150 31.57 -21.54 5.88
C THR A 150 30.92 -21.28 4.53
N PHE A 151 30.85 -22.27 3.64
CA PHE A 151 30.15 -22.12 2.36
C PHE A 151 28.65 -21.87 2.53
N LYS A 152 28.00 -22.49 3.51
CA LYS A 152 26.60 -22.16 3.82
C LYS A 152 26.45 -20.71 4.28
N SER A 153 27.33 -20.24 5.14
CA SER A 153 27.29 -18.84 5.60
C SER A 153 27.52 -17.84 4.48
N THR A 154 28.50 -18.09 3.59
CA THR A 154 28.78 -17.21 2.46
C THR A 154 27.67 -17.25 1.41
N ILE A 155 27.03 -18.40 1.19
CA ILE A 155 25.85 -18.51 0.31
C ILE A 155 24.68 -17.71 0.89
N GLU A 156 24.42 -17.80 2.19
CA GLU A 156 23.33 -17.03 2.81
C GLU A 156 23.61 -15.52 2.78
N GLU A 157 24.86 -15.11 3.01
CA GLU A 157 25.26 -13.71 2.88
C GLU A 157 25.16 -13.21 1.43
N ALA A 158 25.59 -14.01 0.46
CA ALA A 158 25.44 -13.72 -0.97
C ALA A 158 23.96 -13.67 -1.40
N LYS A 159 23.10 -14.54 -0.87
CA LYS A 159 21.65 -14.46 -1.13
C LYS A 159 21.04 -13.19 -0.55
N LYS A 160 21.46 -12.79 0.65
CA LYS A 160 20.99 -11.55 1.26
C LYS A 160 21.40 -10.34 0.44
N SER A 161 22.67 -10.25 0.03
CA SER A 161 23.13 -9.15 -0.82
C SER A 161 22.46 -9.14 -2.19
N THR A 162 22.22 -10.31 -2.78
CA THR A 162 21.47 -10.42 -4.06
C THR A 162 20.03 -9.89 -3.90
N ARG A 163 19.34 -10.21 -2.80
CA ARG A 163 18.00 -9.67 -2.53
C ARG A 163 18.01 -8.15 -2.34
N GLU A 164 19.00 -7.62 -1.62
CA GLU A 164 19.15 -6.18 -1.43
C GLU A 164 19.39 -5.46 -2.77
N ILE A 165 20.20 -6.05 -3.66
CA ILE A 165 20.43 -5.53 -5.01
C ILE A 165 19.14 -5.60 -5.84
N GLU A 166 18.39 -6.70 -5.80
CA GLU A 166 17.10 -6.83 -6.51
C GLU A 166 16.07 -5.80 -6.02
N GLU A 167 16.01 -5.52 -4.71
CA GLU A 167 15.14 -4.48 -4.15
C GLU A 167 15.56 -3.08 -4.60
N ASN A 168 16.86 -2.82 -4.69
CA ASN A 168 17.38 -1.54 -5.20
C ASN A 168 17.07 -1.36 -6.69
N ILE A 169 17.26 -2.39 -7.51
CA ILE A 169 16.92 -2.37 -8.94
C ILE A 169 15.44 -2.04 -9.13
N LYS A 170 14.54 -2.71 -8.40
CA LYS A 170 13.09 -2.41 -8.47
C LYS A 170 12.77 -0.98 -8.08
N ARG A 171 13.48 -0.43 -7.10
CA ARG A 171 13.30 0.96 -6.66
C ARG A 171 13.76 1.94 -7.74
N GLU A 172 14.91 1.69 -8.34
CA GLU A 172 15.44 2.51 -9.44
C GLU A 172 14.55 2.42 -10.69
N GLU A 173 14.03 1.24 -11.04
CA GLU A 173 13.08 1.08 -12.15
C GLU A 173 11.80 1.92 -11.95
N LEU A 174 11.26 1.94 -10.73
CA LEU A 174 10.11 2.79 -10.40
C LEU A 174 10.44 4.28 -10.49
N GLU A 175 11.64 4.67 -10.06
CA GLU A 175 12.10 6.05 -10.12
C GLU A 175 12.32 6.50 -11.57
N ILE A 176 12.91 5.66 -12.41
CA ILE A 176 13.07 5.89 -13.86
C ILE A 176 11.70 6.08 -14.50
N SER A 177 10.74 5.19 -14.25
CA SER A 177 9.38 5.31 -14.81
C SER A 177 8.70 6.63 -14.38
N SER A 178 8.89 7.05 -13.13
CA SER A 178 8.38 8.35 -12.65
C SER A 178 9.03 9.53 -13.36
N LEU A 179 10.35 9.48 -13.58
CA LEU A 179 11.10 10.53 -14.26
C LEU A 179 10.73 10.62 -15.75
N GLU A 180 10.57 9.51 -16.44
CA GLU A 180 10.08 9.46 -17.82
C GLU A 180 8.69 10.09 -17.93
N GLY A 181 7.78 9.80 -17.00
CA GLY A 181 6.47 10.44 -16.93
C GLY A 181 6.56 11.97 -16.76
N LYS A 182 7.50 12.45 -15.93
CA LYS A 182 7.76 13.89 -15.77
C LYS A 182 8.34 14.52 -17.04
N GLU A 183 9.21 13.81 -17.76
CA GLU A 183 9.77 14.30 -19.02
C GLU A 183 8.68 14.52 -20.08
N VAL A 184 7.73 13.60 -20.19
CA VAL A 184 6.58 13.74 -21.11
C VAL A 184 5.74 14.98 -20.75
N LEU A 185 5.45 15.19 -19.47
CA LEU A 185 4.73 16.38 -19.00
C LEU A 185 5.50 17.67 -19.32
N MET A 186 6.82 17.68 -19.12
CA MET A 186 7.64 18.86 -19.47
C MET A 186 7.62 19.16 -20.98
N LYS A 187 7.63 18.13 -21.84
CA LYS A 187 7.49 18.31 -23.30
C LYS A 187 6.14 18.90 -23.67
N GLN A 188 5.05 18.43 -23.05
CA GLN A 188 3.70 18.97 -23.26
C GLN A 188 3.62 20.44 -22.83
N MET A 189 4.11 20.77 -21.62
CA MET A 189 4.17 22.16 -21.15
C MET A 189 5.03 23.04 -22.07
N GLY A 190 6.14 22.51 -22.60
CA GLY A 190 6.98 23.21 -23.57
C GLY A 190 6.21 23.59 -24.84
N ALA A 191 5.41 22.67 -25.38
CA ALA A 191 4.57 22.91 -26.55
C ALA A 191 3.48 23.97 -26.27
N GLU A 192 2.81 23.88 -25.12
CA GLU A 192 1.80 24.88 -24.69
C GLU A 192 2.41 26.28 -24.56
N ILE A 193 3.61 26.39 -23.97
CA ILE A 193 4.32 27.67 -23.86
C ILE A 193 4.60 28.26 -25.24
N GLU A 194 4.99 27.44 -26.22
CA GLU A 194 5.26 27.90 -27.58
C GLU A 194 3.98 28.38 -28.28
N GLU A 195 2.88 27.67 -28.12
CA GLU A 195 1.57 28.07 -28.64
C GLU A 195 1.10 29.40 -28.02
N LEU A 196 1.21 29.54 -26.70
CA LEU A 196 0.88 30.79 -25.99
C LEU A 196 1.75 31.97 -26.44
N LYS A 197 3.04 31.73 -26.73
CA LYS A 197 3.92 32.77 -27.31
C LYS A 197 3.42 33.22 -28.68
N ARG A 198 3.08 32.28 -29.57
CA ARG A 198 2.53 32.60 -30.90
C ARG A 198 1.21 33.37 -30.80
N LEU A 199 0.32 32.96 -29.89
CA LEU A 199 -0.94 33.67 -29.64
C LEU A 199 -0.71 35.09 -29.12
N ASN A 200 0.25 35.29 -28.21
CA ASN A 200 0.58 36.62 -27.70
C ASN A 200 1.15 37.53 -28.79
N GLU A 201 2.03 37.04 -29.64
CA GLU A 201 2.54 37.78 -30.80
C GLU A 201 1.43 38.15 -31.78
N HIS A 202 0.55 37.20 -32.08
CA HIS A 202 -0.62 37.44 -32.92
C HIS A 202 -1.55 38.49 -32.32
N ALA A 203 -1.85 38.40 -31.02
CA ALA A 203 -2.68 39.38 -30.32
C ALA A 203 -2.04 40.78 -30.32
N LYS A 204 -0.72 40.87 -30.10
CA LYS A 204 0.03 42.13 -30.21
C LYS A 204 -0.05 42.71 -31.63
N TYR A 205 0.09 41.87 -32.66
CA TYR A 205 -0.04 42.28 -34.05
C TYR A 205 -1.43 42.82 -34.36
N VAL A 206 -2.48 42.08 -33.99
CA VAL A 206 -3.88 42.49 -34.19
C VAL A 206 -4.16 43.81 -33.47
N ARG A 207 -3.75 43.95 -32.22
CA ARG A 207 -3.93 45.19 -31.46
C ARG A 207 -3.22 46.38 -32.12
N ARG A 208 -1.95 46.20 -32.52
CA ARG A 208 -1.12 47.28 -33.05
C ARG A 208 -1.46 47.68 -34.48
N LYS A 209 -1.85 46.75 -35.36
CA LYS A 209 -2.09 47.04 -36.77
C LYS A 209 -3.57 47.16 -37.13
N LEU A 210 -4.40 46.24 -36.64
CA LEU A 210 -5.81 46.17 -37.03
C LEU A 210 -6.67 47.06 -36.13
N VAL A 211 -6.52 46.94 -34.82
CA VAL A 211 -7.36 47.67 -33.86
C VAL A 211 -6.95 49.14 -33.75
N SER A 212 -5.65 49.44 -33.70
CA SER A 212 -5.20 50.84 -33.66
C SER A 212 -5.64 51.62 -34.91
N GLY A 213 -5.50 51.02 -36.10
CA GLY A 213 -5.95 51.60 -37.36
C GLY A 213 -7.47 51.72 -37.43
N PHE A 214 -8.20 50.68 -37.04
CA PHE A 214 -9.67 50.71 -37.04
C PHE A 214 -10.23 51.72 -36.03
N VAL A 215 -9.70 51.78 -34.80
CA VAL A 215 -10.18 52.72 -33.78
C VAL A 215 -9.79 54.15 -34.16
N ALA A 216 -8.56 54.38 -34.64
CA ALA A 216 -8.14 55.70 -35.09
C ALA A 216 -8.97 56.16 -36.30
N ASP A 217 -9.11 55.34 -37.34
CA ASP A 217 -9.82 55.77 -38.54
C ASP A 217 -11.35 55.77 -38.35
N TYR A 218 -11.94 54.71 -37.81
CA TYR A 218 -13.40 54.63 -37.70
C TYR A 218 -13.98 55.54 -36.61
N VAL A 219 -13.38 55.57 -35.41
CA VAL A 219 -13.91 56.37 -34.30
C VAL A 219 -13.63 57.85 -34.52
N PHE A 220 -12.44 58.25 -34.99
CA PHE A 220 -12.20 59.66 -35.26
C PHE A 220 -12.95 60.13 -36.51
N GLN A 221 -12.90 59.40 -37.63
CA GLN A 221 -13.50 59.90 -38.88
C GLN A 221 -15.03 59.89 -38.87
N LYS A 222 -15.71 58.95 -38.22
CA LYS A 222 -17.20 58.97 -38.19
C LYS A 222 -17.75 59.72 -36.98
N ARG A 223 -17.22 59.45 -35.78
CA ARG A 223 -17.79 59.99 -34.54
C ARG A 223 -17.29 61.40 -34.25
N LEU A 224 -15.98 61.62 -34.25
CA LEU A 224 -15.42 62.93 -33.90
C LEU A 224 -15.79 63.98 -34.96
N ILE A 225 -15.68 63.64 -36.24
CA ILE A 225 -16.15 64.52 -37.33
C ILE A 225 -17.65 64.85 -37.19
N GLY A 226 -18.50 63.87 -36.90
CA GLY A 226 -19.93 64.10 -36.69
C GLY A 226 -20.23 65.07 -35.54
N ILE A 227 -19.53 64.93 -34.42
CA ILE A 227 -19.67 65.82 -33.26
C ILE A 227 -19.16 67.23 -33.61
N ILE A 228 -18.02 67.35 -34.31
CA ILE A 228 -17.50 68.66 -34.77
C ILE A 228 -18.49 69.34 -35.70
N LYS A 229 -19.06 68.62 -36.67
CA LYS A 229 -20.08 69.16 -37.58
C LYS A 229 -21.26 69.73 -36.81
N SER A 230 -21.83 68.95 -35.89
CA SER A 230 -22.97 69.38 -35.08
C SER A 230 -22.66 70.62 -34.24
N ALA A 231 -21.52 70.64 -33.54
CA ALA A 231 -21.11 71.79 -32.73
C ALA A 231 -20.84 73.04 -33.58
N THR A 232 -20.17 72.86 -34.71
CA THR A 232 -19.80 73.95 -35.63
C THR A 232 -21.02 74.56 -36.32
N ASN A 233 -21.99 73.74 -36.73
CA ASN A 233 -23.22 74.20 -37.41
C ASN A 233 -24.01 75.19 -36.56
N GLN A 234 -24.02 75.02 -35.23
CA GLN A 234 -24.68 75.95 -34.34
C GLN A 234 -24.05 77.34 -34.45
N TYR A 235 -22.72 77.46 -34.31
CA TYR A 235 -22.03 78.75 -34.40
C TYR A 235 -22.14 79.38 -35.78
N VAL A 236 -21.98 78.58 -36.84
CA VAL A 236 -21.97 79.08 -38.22
C VAL A 236 -23.33 79.66 -38.62
N ARG A 237 -24.44 79.01 -38.22
CA ARG A 237 -25.79 79.55 -38.42
C ARG A 237 -25.93 80.94 -37.82
N PHE A 238 -25.50 81.11 -36.59
CA PHE A 238 -25.61 82.38 -35.89
C PHE A 238 -24.66 83.45 -36.45
N PHE A 239 -23.41 83.11 -36.74
CA PHE A 239 -22.41 84.08 -37.21
C PHE A 239 -22.65 84.54 -38.65
N THR A 240 -23.45 83.79 -39.40
CA THR A 240 -23.76 84.08 -40.80
C THR A 240 -25.23 84.46 -41.02
N ASN A 241 -25.98 84.71 -39.94
CA ASN A 241 -27.41 85.05 -39.97
C ASN A 241 -28.24 84.05 -40.80
N ASN A 242 -28.00 82.76 -40.58
CA ASN A 242 -28.62 81.62 -41.27
C ASN A 242 -28.36 81.54 -42.78
N GLN A 243 -27.40 82.30 -43.32
CA GLN A 243 -26.98 82.13 -44.72
C GLN A 243 -26.32 80.76 -44.95
N TYR A 244 -25.47 80.33 -44.01
CA TYR A 244 -24.82 79.03 -44.04
C TYR A 244 -25.33 78.16 -42.89
N THR A 245 -25.98 77.05 -43.22
CA THR A 245 -26.70 76.24 -42.22
C THR A 245 -26.01 74.93 -41.87
N SER A 246 -25.16 74.42 -42.76
CA SER A 246 -24.51 73.13 -42.58
C SER A 246 -23.08 73.16 -43.07
N ILE A 247 -22.19 72.62 -42.26
CA ILE A 247 -20.79 72.37 -42.57
C ILE A 247 -20.58 70.87 -42.65
N ASP A 248 -19.85 70.47 -43.68
CA ASP A 248 -19.39 69.12 -43.89
C ASP A 248 -17.85 69.09 -43.96
N LEU A 249 -17.30 68.01 -43.45
CA LEU A 249 -15.87 67.73 -43.35
C LEU A 249 -15.69 66.35 -43.95
N GLU A 250 -15.15 66.30 -45.16
CA GLU A 250 -14.92 65.07 -45.90
C GLU A 250 -13.45 64.67 -45.79
N PRO A 251 -13.14 63.41 -45.44
CA PRO A 251 -11.78 62.92 -45.42
C PRO A 251 -11.20 62.88 -46.83
N THR A 252 -10.01 63.44 -47.02
CA THR A 252 -9.25 63.34 -48.25
C THR A 252 -8.25 62.20 -48.14
N GLN A 253 -7.99 61.52 -49.26
CA GLN A 253 -7.00 60.45 -49.30
C GLN A 253 -5.61 61.02 -48.97
N SER A 254 -4.81 60.25 -48.21
CA SER A 254 -3.42 60.60 -47.94
C SER A 254 -2.67 60.71 -49.27
N THR A 255 -2.02 61.84 -49.50
CA THR A 255 -1.09 61.98 -50.62
C THR A 255 0.32 61.60 -50.14
N LYS A 256 1.22 61.19 -51.02
CA LYS A 256 2.59 60.77 -50.63
C LYS A 256 3.38 61.83 -49.84
N ARG A 257 2.96 63.10 -49.86
CA ARG A 257 3.61 64.24 -49.18
C ARG A 257 2.86 64.78 -47.97
N SER A 258 1.58 64.42 -47.78
CA SER A 258 0.75 64.92 -46.68
C SER A 258 -0.25 63.84 -46.26
N GLY A 259 -0.42 63.68 -44.95
CA GLY A 259 -1.36 62.71 -44.38
C GLY A 259 -2.80 62.92 -44.86
N ALA A 260 -3.71 62.03 -44.44
CA ALA A 260 -5.13 62.21 -44.69
C ALA A 260 -5.60 63.57 -44.13
N GLY A 261 -6.17 64.41 -45.00
CA GLY A 261 -6.67 65.74 -44.64
C GLY A 261 -8.19 65.76 -44.52
N LEU A 262 -8.75 66.92 -44.21
CA LEU A 262 -10.20 67.17 -44.22
C LEU A 262 -10.51 68.31 -45.19
N LEU A 263 -11.45 68.07 -46.10
CA LEU A 263 -12.01 69.08 -46.99
C LEU A 263 -13.25 69.70 -46.33
N LEU A 264 -13.25 71.02 -46.17
CA LEU A 264 -14.39 71.79 -45.66
C LEU A 264 -15.35 72.12 -46.81
N LYS A 265 -16.59 71.64 -46.70
CA LYS A 265 -17.73 72.00 -47.56
C LYS A 265 -18.78 72.73 -46.72
N ILE A 266 -19.38 73.77 -47.28
CA ILE A 266 -20.39 74.56 -46.58
C ILE A 266 -21.64 74.68 -47.45
N TRP A 267 -22.82 74.43 -46.87
CA TRP A 267 -24.11 74.58 -47.51
C TRP A 267 -24.55 76.05 -47.45
N ASP A 268 -24.75 76.65 -48.61
CA ASP A 268 -25.31 78.00 -48.73
C ASP A 268 -26.81 77.91 -49.01
N GLU A 269 -27.64 78.46 -48.13
CA GLU A 269 -29.10 78.45 -48.31
C GLU A 269 -29.57 79.39 -49.42
N ARG A 270 -28.78 80.40 -49.79
CA ARG A 270 -29.16 81.31 -50.88
C ARG A 270 -29.04 80.64 -52.23
N ASP A 271 -27.97 79.88 -52.40
CA ASP A 271 -27.62 79.24 -53.68
C ASP A 271 -28.06 77.77 -53.74
N GLN A 272 -28.56 77.22 -52.62
CA GLN A 272 -28.94 75.80 -52.48
C GLN A 272 -27.83 74.84 -52.95
N ALA A 273 -26.58 75.18 -52.61
CA ALA A 273 -25.40 74.49 -53.11
C ALA A 273 -24.28 74.37 -52.06
N TRP A 274 -23.49 73.30 -52.18
CA TRP A 274 -22.26 73.11 -51.41
C TRP A 274 -21.12 73.93 -52.01
N LYS A 275 -20.62 74.90 -51.24
CA LYS A 275 -19.48 75.74 -51.58
C LYS A 275 -18.19 75.25 -50.93
N LYS A 276 -17.08 75.44 -51.66
CA LYS A 276 -15.71 75.27 -51.14
C LYS A 276 -15.23 76.57 -50.49
N THR A 277 -14.24 76.49 -49.61
CA THR A 277 -13.64 77.65 -48.93
C THR A 277 -13.19 78.77 -49.87
N GLY A 278 -12.67 78.43 -51.04
CA GLY A 278 -12.26 79.40 -52.06
C GLY A 278 -13.38 80.22 -52.68
N GLN A 279 -14.64 79.78 -52.57
CA GLN A 279 -15.82 80.44 -53.15
C GLN A 279 -16.52 81.40 -52.18
N LEU A 280 -16.05 81.50 -50.94
CA LEU A 280 -16.63 82.34 -49.91
C LEU A 280 -16.00 83.73 -49.92
N SER A 281 -16.78 84.76 -49.53
CA SER A 281 -16.24 86.10 -49.30
C SER A 281 -15.31 86.12 -48.08
N TYR A 282 -14.49 87.16 -47.94
CA TYR A 282 -13.56 87.29 -46.80
C TYR A 282 -14.29 87.29 -45.45
N GLY A 283 -15.43 87.99 -45.35
CA GLY A 283 -16.25 88.01 -44.13
C GLY A 283 -16.91 86.66 -43.82
N ASP A 284 -17.42 85.97 -44.84
CA ASP A 284 -17.99 84.62 -44.67
C ASP A 284 -16.92 83.61 -44.22
N ARG A 285 -15.72 83.69 -44.80
CA ARG A 285 -14.58 82.87 -44.37
C ARG A 285 -14.21 83.12 -42.92
N THR A 286 -14.23 84.38 -42.49
CA THR A 286 -13.90 84.76 -41.11
C THR A 286 -14.94 84.21 -40.14
N ALA A 287 -16.22 84.42 -40.41
CA ALA A 287 -17.33 83.87 -39.60
C ALA A 287 -17.29 82.34 -39.52
N ILE A 288 -17.11 81.67 -40.65
CA ILE A 288 -17.06 80.20 -40.72
C ILE A 288 -15.80 79.66 -40.04
N SER A 289 -14.64 80.30 -40.22
CA SER A 289 -13.41 79.90 -39.56
C SER A 289 -13.52 80.05 -38.04
N LEU A 290 -14.10 81.14 -37.56
CA LEU A 290 -14.36 81.34 -36.14
C LEU A 290 -15.32 80.28 -35.59
N GLY A 291 -16.43 80.04 -36.28
CA GLY A 291 -17.41 79.01 -35.91
C GLY A 291 -16.80 77.60 -35.86
N LEU A 292 -15.91 77.26 -36.80
CA LEU A 292 -15.18 75.99 -36.80
C LEU A 292 -14.19 75.88 -35.63
N ARG A 293 -13.44 76.95 -35.32
CA ARG A 293 -12.51 76.96 -34.18
C ARG A 293 -13.24 76.79 -32.84
N LEU A 294 -14.38 77.47 -32.67
CA LEU A 294 -15.22 77.32 -31.48
C LEU A 294 -15.89 75.95 -31.44
N GLY A 295 -16.36 75.44 -32.57
CA GLY A 295 -16.89 74.08 -32.70
C GLY A 295 -15.88 73.03 -32.26
N ILE A 296 -14.64 73.10 -32.76
CA ILE A 296 -13.54 72.20 -32.36
C ILE A 296 -13.26 72.35 -30.86
N SER A 297 -13.09 73.58 -30.36
CA SER A 297 -12.80 73.85 -28.95
C SER A 297 -13.89 73.29 -28.02
N ARG A 298 -15.16 73.44 -28.41
CA ARG A 298 -16.31 72.88 -27.71
C ARG A 298 -16.28 71.36 -27.74
N THR A 299 -15.99 70.74 -28.89
CA THR A 299 -15.89 69.27 -28.95
C THR A 299 -14.78 68.74 -28.05
N MET A 300 -13.61 69.39 -28.05
CA MET A 300 -12.47 69.00 -27.22
C MET A 300 -12.73 69.22 -25.72
N SER A 301 -13.55 70.21 -25.34
CA SER A 301 -13.99 70.39 -23.95
C SER A 301 -14.86 69.23 -23.43
N SER A 302 -15.56 68.52 -24.32
CA SER A 302 -16.58 67.52 -23.98
C SER A 302 -16.20 66.08 -24.37
N ILE A 303 -15.10 65.87 -25.09
CA ILE A 303 -14.83 64.56 -25.71
C ILE A 303 -14.45 63.51 -24.65
N ARG A 304 -15.11 62.36 -24.72
CA ARG A 304 -14.70 61.13 -24.04
C ARG A 304 -14.29 60.10 -25.09
N PRO A 305 -13.12 59.46 -24.98
CA PRO A 305 -12.68 58.45 -25.95
C PRO A 305 -13.69 57.29 -26.09
N LEU A 306 -14.28 56.84 -24.97
CA LEU A 306 -15.33 55.81 -24.89
C LEU A 306 -16.38 56.20 -23.84
N ARG A 307 -17.59 55.62 -23.91
CA ARG A 307 -18.69 55.87 -22.96
C ARG A 307 -18.26 55.58 -21.51
N ASP A 308 -17.45 54.54 -21.33
CA ASP A 308 -17.00 54.02 -20.03
C ASP A 308 -15.56 54.43 -19.68
N SER A 309 -14.92 55.27 -20.51
CA SER A 309 -13.56 55.75 -20.24
C SER A 309 -13.59 56.81 -19.13
N PRO A 310 -12.64 56.78 -18.16
CA PRO A 310 -12.51 57.84 -17.18
C PRO A 310 -12.31 59.19 -17.89
N VAL A 311 -12.89 60.25 -17.32
CA VAL A 311 -12.78 61.61 -17.88
C VAL A 311 -11.33 62.08 -17.71
N ILE A 312 -10.49 61.85 -18.71
CA ILE A 312 -9.13 62.37 -18.74
C ILE A 312 -9.19 63.79 -19.29
N THR A 313 -9.02 64.77 -18.41
CA THR A 313 -8.85 66.20 -18.74
C THR A 313 -7.53 66.40 -19.49
N PRO A 314 -7.48 67.23 -20.56
CA PRO A 314 -7.67 68.67 -20.40
C PRO A 314 -9.00 69.15 -20.99
N ARG A 315 -9.85 69.76 -20.15
CA ARG A 315 -11.00 70.52 -20.65
C ARG A 315 -10.50 71.86 -21.18
N VAL A 316 -10.78 72.19 -22.43
CA VAL A 316 -10.68 73.57 -22.92
C VAL A 316 -11.73 74.37 -22.16
N ARG A 317 -11.31 75.10 -21.11
CA ARG A 317 -12.18 75.92 -20.25
C ARG A 317 -12.29 77.35 -20.73
N SER A 318 -11.20 77.86 -21.31
CA SER A 318 -11.09 79.23 -21.79
C SER A 318 -10.76 79.29 -23.28
N VAL A 319 -11.35 80.25 -23.99
CA VAL A 319 -11.01 80.56 -25.38
C VAL A 319 -10.45 81.99 -25.45
N LEU A 320 -9.28 82.14 -26.04
CA LEU A 320 -8.67 83.43 -26.35
C LEU A 320 -8.85 83.71 -27.84
N LEU A 321 -9.54 84.79 -28.16
CA LEU A 321 -9.80 85.24 -29.51
C LEU A 321 -9.11 86.58 -29.73
N ASP A 322 -8.06 86.58 -30.54
CA ASP A 322 -7.32 87.77 -30.92
C ASP A 322 -7.80 88.25 -32.29
N GLU A 323 -8.43 89.43 -32.32
CA GLU A 323 -9.02 90.07 -33.49
C GLU A 323 -9.91 89.19 -34.38
N PRO A 324 -10.86 88.42 -33.82
CA PRO A 324 -11.66 87.49 -34.63
C PRO A 324 -12.74 88.19 -35.47
N LEU A 325 -12.96 89.50 -35.26
CA LEU A 325 -14.07 90.26 -35.83
C LEU A 325 -13.69 91.14 -37.03
N GLY A 326 -12.40 91.31 -37.34
CA GLY A 326 -11.92 92.31 -38.31
C GLY A 326 -12.47 92.14 -39.74
N GLY A 327 -12.90 90.93 -40.12
CA GLY A 327 -13.52 90.66 -41.42
C GLY A 327 -15.04 90.80 -41.47
N LEU A 328 -15.70 91.15 -40.36
CA LEU A 328 -17.16 91.11 -40.24
C LEU A 328 -17.78 92.51 -40.27
N ASP A 329 -18.94 92.63 -40.92
CA ASP A 329 -19.76 93.84 -40.88
C ASP A 329 -20.45 94.01 -39.53
N LYS A 330 -20.95 95.23 -39.24
CA LYS A 330 -21.53 95.58 -37.94
C LYS A 330 -22.62 94.60 -37.48
N SER A 331 -23.51 94.20 -38.40
CA SER A 331 -24.62 93.29 -38.09
C SER A 331 -24.13 91.91 -37.65
N ARG A 332 -23.09 91.37 -38.31
CA ARG A 332 -22.51 90.07 -37.95
C ARG A 332 -21.63 90.17 -36.71
N ARG A 333 -20.94 91.29 -36.48
CA ARG A 333 -20.18 91.51 -35.24
C ARG A 333 -21.10 91.47 -34.02
N GLU A 334 -22.23 92.17 -34.07
CA GLU A 334 -23.26 92.13 -33.01
C GLU A 334 -23.80 90.71 -32.79
N ALA A 335 -24.10 89.98 -33.88
CA ALA A 335 -24.56 88.60 -33.80
C ALA A 335 -23.52 87.66 -33.18
N VAL A 336 -22.24 87.79 -33.54
CA VAL A 336 -21.15 86.99 -32.97
C VAL A 336 -20.99 87.30 -31.48
N VAL A 337 -20.89 88.57 -31.09
CA VAL A 337 -20.71 88.97 -29.68
C VAL A 337 -21.88 88.50 -28.82
N THR A 338 -23.12 88.69 -29.30
CA THR A 338 -24.32 88.23 -28.58
C THR A 338 -24.30 86.72 -28.35
N ASN A 339 -23.87 85.94 -29.34
CA ASN A 339 -23.76 84.50 -29.20
C ASN A 339 -22.62 84.07 -28.28
N LEU A 340 -21.46 84.76 -28.32
CA LEU A 340 -20.34 84.48 -27.42
C LEU A 340 -20.68 84.79 -25.96
N VAL A 341 -21.38 85.89 -25.67
CA VAL A 341 -21.82 86.25 -24.32
C VAL A 341 -22.80 85.22 -23.75
N ASN A 342 -23.67 84.67 -24.59
CA ASN A 342 -24.66 83.68 -24.19
C ASN A 342 -24.12 82.23 -24.20
N ASP A 343 -22.87 82.02 -24.61
CA ASP A 343 -22.29 80.69 -24.72
C ASP A 343 -21.88 80.13 -23.34
N LYS A 344 -22.60 79.12 -22.87
CA LYS A 344 -22.33 78.42 -21.61
C LYS A 344 -21.37 77.22 -21.76
N ASN A 345 -20.86 76.97 -22.96
CA ASN A 345 -19.97 75.83 -23.20
C ASN A 345 -18.53 76.09 -22.73
N PHE A 346 -18.14 77.34 -22.53
CA PHE A 346 -16.84 77.74 -22.02
C PHE A 346 -17.00 78.47 -20.67
N GLU A 347 -16.02 78.31 -19.79
CA GLU A 347 -15.97 79.00 -18.49
C GLU A 347 -15.58 80.47 -18.66
N GLN A 348 -14.70 80.76 -19.62
CA GLN A 348 -14.25 82.12 -19.91
C GLN A 348 -13.95 82.32 -21.40
N ILE A 349 -14.37 83.45 -21.97
CA ILE A 349 -14.03 83.84 -23.33
C ILE A 349 -13.34 85.20 -23.26
N PHE A 350 -12.09 85.25 -23.70
CA PHE A 350 -11.33 86.49 -23.85
C PHE A 350 -11.40 86.93 -25.30
N LEU A 351 -12.01 88.08 -25.55
CA LEU A 351 -12.12 88.68 -26.86
C LEU A 351 -11.26 89.96 -26.88
N ILE A 352 -10.21 89.96 -27.69
CA ILE A 352 -9.37 91.14 -27.96
C ILE A 352 -9.81 91.66 -29.33
N THR A 353 -10.29 92.91 -29.38
CA THR A 353 -10.61 93.56 -30.64
C THR A 353 -10.47 95.08 -30.59
N HIS A 354 -10.09 95.69 -31.71
CA HIS A 354 -10.10 97.14 -31.95
C HIS A 354 -11.39 97.63 -32.62
N THR A 355 -12.35 96.74 -32.88
CA THR A 355 -13.58 97.06 -33.59
C THR A 355 -14.73 97.35 -32.61
N ASP A 356 -15.35 98.53 -32.75
CA ASP A 356 -16.44 99.02 -31.88
C ASP A 356 -17.73 98.20 -31.93
#